data_AF-A0A7C1SY79-F1
#
_entry.id   AF-A0A7C1SY79-F1
#
_cell.length_a   1.000
_cell.length_b   1.000
_cell.length_c   1.000
_cell.angle_alpha   90.00
_cell.angle_beta   90.00
_cell.angle_gamma   90.00
#
_symmetry.space_group_name_H-M   'P 1'
#
loop_
_entity.id
_entity.type
_entity.pdbx_description
1 polymer ?
#
loop_
_entity_poly.entity_id
_entity_poly.type
_entity_poly.pdbx_seq_one_letter_code
_entity_poly.pdbx_strand_id
1 'polypeptide(L)'
;MLGILIFDFVAAVLWIFFLTRLDPNRKDKKSVSRLIKFFLAGLLSVIPTLLLYEILIFDYIDSGSWVLYSIIEEFLIVGPVEEFSKFIIFFLFSRKLKSTREPIDVILQAGAVALAFATVENIFYGTFVHPDILFFRWLFCATGHLAYSSIWAFYCIAVYYGNNSNKSRHNYLLIIFSIFPAAFLHGLYNFMLDMGLPLGALLVSAIALSLAYCIYRILLKTSPYRLFTPAEYKQAIPVMLQGLKRNPGSVVLNRRLALFYLHTGDYRKSLKHLERCRKISPNNAYVKSIKAVALIMDGKIERGENLLSRSFRRMDSPARWIFKRNIKRMLSDTTDGSPQMKAEQRYNRFFVDHFFSYDTALSTASINEN
;
A
#
# COMPACT_ATOMS: atom_id res chain seq x y z
N MET A 1 15.34 -8.96 -31.76
CA MET A 1 14.55 -7.78 -31.33
C MET A 1 13.14 -8.13 -30.86
N LEU A 2 12.26 -8.70 -31.69
CA LEU A 2 10.86 -9.00 -31.29
C LEU A 2 10.74 -9.88 -30.03
N GLY A 3 11.57 -10.93 -29.90
CA GLY A 3 11.56 -11.80 -28.73
C GLY A 3 11.92 -11.09 -27.42
N ILE A 4 12.87 -10.14 -27.45
CA ILE A 4 13.28 -9.32 -26.29
C ILE A 4 12.11 -8.45 -25.86
N LEU A 5 11.46 -7.77 -26.79
CA LEU A 5 10.32 -6.90 -26.50
C LEU A 5 9.15 -7.69 -25.89
N ILE A 6 8.86 -8.88 -26.39
CA ILE A 6 7.81 -9.75 -25.84
C ILE A 6 8.19 -10.20 -24.42
N PHE A 7 9.42 -10.64 -24.22
CA PHE A 7 9.90 -11.11 -22.91
C PHE A 7 9.83 -9.99 -21.86
N ASP A 8 10.37 -8.81 -22.18
CA ASP A 8 10.38 -7.67 -21.28
C ASP A 8 8.97 -7.16 -20.99
N PHE A 9 8.07 -7.17 -21.98
CA PHE A 9 6.67 -6.82 -21.76
C PHE A 9 6.00 -7.79 -20.78
N VAL A 10 6.19 -9.10 -20.97
CA VAL A 10 5.62 -10.12 -20.07
C VAL A 10 6.18 -9.96 -18.66
N ALA A 11 7.50 -9.79 -18.51
CA ALA A 11 8.13 -9.61 -17.23
C ALA A 11 7.66 -8.32 -16.51
N ALA A 12 7.53 -7.20 -17.23
CA ALA A 12 6.97 -5.96 -16.70
C ALA A 12 5.52 -6.15 -16.18
N VAL A 13 4.69 -6.87 -16.92
CA VAL A 13 3.30 -7.18 -16.52
C VAL A 13 3.28 -8.04 -15.25
N LEU A 14 4.12 -9.08 -15.17
CA LEU A 14 4.23 -9.94 -14.00
C LEU A 14 4.68 -9.16 -12.76
N TRP A 15 5.66 -8.26 -12.91
CA TRP A 15 6.13 -7.41 -11.83
C TRP A 15 5.12 -6.36 -11.38
N ILE A 16 4.39 -5.74 -12.31
CA ILE A 16 3.27 -4.85 -11.96
C ILE A 16 2.21 -5.63 -11.19
N PHE A 17 1.87 -6.83 -11.64
CA PHE A 17 0.94 -7.69 -10.92
C PHE A 17 1.44 -8.00 -9.52
N PHE A 18 2.71 -8.37 -9.36
CA PHE A 18 3.36 -8.58 -8.06
C PHE A 18 3.26 -7.33 -7.15
N LEU A 19 3.63 -6.14 -7.66
CA LEU A 19 3.51 -4.88 -6.90
C LEU A 19 2.07 -4.62 -6.44
N THR A 20 1.06 -4.97 -7.24
CA THR A 20 -0.33 -4.82 -6.81
C THR A 20 -0.69 -5.75 -5.66
N ARG A 21 -0.06 -6.93 -5.56
CA ARG A 21 -0.31 -7.89 -4.47
C ARG A 21 0.29 -7.43 -3.14
N LEU A 22 1.31 -6.58 -3.18
CA LEU A 22 1.88 -5.94 -1.99
C LEU A 22 0.93 -4.92 -1.34
N ASP A 23 -0.20 -4.61 -1.96
CA ASP A 23 -1.23 -3.75 -1.40
C ASP A 23 -2.47 -4.55 -0.93
N PRO A 24 -2.65 -4.73 0.39
CA PRO A 24 -3.81 -5.43 0.95
C PRO A 24 -5.14 -4.74 0.62
N ASN A 25 -5.15 -3.42 0.44
CA ASN A 25 -6.36 -2.61 0.23
C ASN A 25 -6.49 -2.11 -1.22
N ARG A 26 -5.82 -2.77 -2.17
CA ARG A 26 -5.74 -2.35 -3.59
C ARG A 26 -7.08 -2.11 -4.27
N LYS A 27 -8.13 -2.86 -3.91
CA LYS A 27 -9.47 -2.70 -4.49
C LYS A 27 -10.13 -1.40 -4.02
N ASP A 28 -10.13 -1.16 -2.70
CA ASP A 28 -10.70 0.06 -2.09
C ASP A 28 -9.98 1.32 -2.57
N LYS A 29 -8.66 1.21 -2.73
CA LYS A 29 -7.83 2.30 -3.22
C LYS A 29 -7.79 2.38 -4.75
N LYS A 30 -8.28 1.43 -5.55
CA LYS A 30 -8.04 1.39 -7.02
C LYS A 30 -6.54 1.45 -7.38
N SER A 31 -5.70 0.73 -6.63
CA SER A 31 -4.24 0.84 -6.74
C SER A 31 -3.70 0.36 -8.08
N VAL A 32 -4.31 -0.67 -8.69
CA VAL A 32 -3.91 -1.16 -10.02
C VAL A 32 -3.85 -0.04 -11.05
N SER A 33 -4.93 0.74 -11.19
CA SER A 33 -4.99 1.85 -12.13
C SER A 33 -3.96 2.93 -11.83
N ARG A 34 -3.61 3.14 -10.56
CA ARG A 34 -2.57 4.11 -10.17
C ARG A 34 -1.19 3.60 -10.51
N LEU A 35 -0.85 2.36 -10.17
CA LEU A 35 0.46 1.79 -10.46
C LEU A 35 0.73 1.77 -11.97
N ILE A 36 -0.27 1.44 -12.79
CA ILE A 36 -0.16 1.55 -14.26
C ILE A 36 0.16 2.99 -14.69
N LYS A 37 -0.52 4.01 -14.13
CA LYS A 37 -0.22 5.42 -14.45
C LYS A 37 1.19 5.82 -14.04
N PHE A 38 1.68 5.35 -12.90
CA PHE A 38 3.05 5.62 -12.47
C PHE A 38 4.09 4.88 -13.31
N PHE A 39 3.80 3.65 -13.73
CA PHE A 39 4.64 2.92 -14.68
C PHE A 39 4.76 3.67 -16.00
N LEU A 40 3.63 4.07 -16.61
CA LEU A 40 3.63 4.84 -17.84
C LEU A 40 4.34 6.19 -17.70
N ALA A 41 4.12 6.89 -16.58
CA ALA A 41 4.87 8.12 -16.28
C ALA A 41 6.36 7.85 -16.11
N GLY A 42 6.73 6.73 -15.50
CA GLY A 42 8.11 6.32 -15.25
C GLY A 42 8.91 6.10 -16.52
N LEU A 43 8.29 5.73 -17.65
CA LEU A 43 8.99 5.68 -18.94
C LEU A 43 9.61 7.04 -19.32
N LEU A 44 9.04 8.15 -18.85
CA LEU A 44 9.60 9.49 -19.05
C LEU A 44 10.89 9.75 -18.26
N SER A 45 11.25 8.90 -17.28
CA SER A 45 12.48 9.07 -16.50
C SER A 45 13.75 8.79 -17.32
N VAL A 46 13.62 8.13 -18.47
CA VAL A 46 14.72 7.95 -19.42
C VAL A 46 15.16 9.29 -20.03
N ILE A 47 14.23 10.23 -20.24
CA ILE A 47 14.52 11.54 -20.83
C ILE A 47 15.52 12.35 -19.98
N PRO A 48 15.25 12.64 -18.69
CA PRO A 48 16.24 13.34 -17.86
C PRO A 48 17.52 12.53 -17.67
N THR A 49 17.48 11.20 -17.67
CA THR A 49 18.70 10.37 -17.64
C THR A 49 19.59 10.64 -18.85
N LEU A 50 19.06 10.55 -20.06
CA LEU A 50 19.83 10.81 -21.28
C LEU A 50 20.36 12.24 -21.32
N LEU A 51 19.53 13.23 -20.99
CA LEU A 51 19.97 14.63 -20.94
C LEU A 51 21.09 14.86 -19.92
N LEU A 52 21.00 14.23 -18.74
CA LEU A 52 22.03 14.37 -17.71
C LEU A 52 23.30 13.63 -18.08
N TYR A 53 23.22 12.48 -18.74
CA TYR A 53 24.39 11.82 -19.29
C TYR A 53 25.10 12.73 -20.29
N GLU A 54 24.40 13.33 -21.26
CA GLU A 54 25.03 14.28 -22.21
C GLU A 54 25.73 15.47 -21.54
N ILE A 55 25.19 15.98 -20.43
CA ILE A 55 25.79 17.10 -19.68
C ILE A 55 26.98 16.64 -18.82
N LEU A 56 26.90 15.44 -18.27
CA LEU A 56 27.86 14.87 -17.34
C LEU A 56 28.87 13.95 -18.00
N ILE A 57 28.84 13.82 -19.34
CA ILE A 57 29.86 13.08 -20.09
C ILE A 57 31.22 13.68 -19.72
N PHE A 58 31.95 12.93 -18.92
CA PHE A 58 33.36 13.15 -18.64
C PHE A 58 34.14 12.57 -19.80
N ASP A 59 34.16 13.27 -20.93
CA ASP A 59 34.86 12.83 -22.14
C ASP A 59 36.38 12.59 -21.95
N TYR A 60 36.94 12.80 -20.74
CA TYR A 60 38.35 12.54 -20.47
C TYR A 60 38.70 12.49 -18.97
N ILE A 61 38.16 11.55 -18.19
CA ILE A 61 38.88 11.16 -16.96
C ILE A 61 39.87 10.07 -17.35
N ASP A 62 41.08 10.48 -17.73
CA ASP A 62 42.24 9.60 -17.71
C ASP A 62 42.58 9.31 -16.25
N SER A 63 41.84 8.37 -15.66
CA SER A 63 42.00 7.97 -14.27
C SER A 63 43.29 7.16 -14.04
N GLY A 64 44.02 6.82 -15.12
CA GLY A 64 45.15 5.90 -15.10
C GLY A 64 44.81 4.47 -14.64
N SER A 65 43.56 4.17 -14.28
CA SER A 65 43.11 2.85 -13.84
C SER A 65 41.63 2.61 -14.11
N TRP A 66 41.33 1.45 -14.70
CA TRP A 66 39.96 1.01 -15.00
C TRP A 66 39.08 0.92 -13.75
N VAL A 67 39.66 0.57 -12.59
CA VAL A 67 38.95 0.53 -11.31
C VAL A 67 38.49 1.93 -10.88
N LEU A 68 39.38 2.93 -10.93
CA LEU A 68 39.02 4.30 -10.56
C LEU A 68 38.01 4.89 -11.55
N TYR A 69 38.12 4.55 -12.83
CA TYR A 69 37.10 4.90 -13.83
C TYR A 69 35.72 4.34 -13.43
N SER A 70 35.64 3.04 -13.14
CA SER A 70 34.38 2.38 -12.75
C SER A 70 33.80 2.95 -11.46
N ILE A 71 34.64 3.31 -10.48
CA ILE A 71 34.19 3.96 -9.24
C ILE A 71 33.57 5.34 -9.55
N ILE A 72 34.23 6.14 -10.37
CA ILE A 72 33.73 7.49 -10.70
C ILE A 72 32.43 7.37 -11.49
N GLU A 73 32.41 6.53 -12.53
CA GLU A 73 31.25 6.31 -13.38
C GLU A 73 30.04 5.84 -12.57
N GLU A 74 30.18 4.77 -11.80
CA GLU A 74 29.04 4.15 -11.14
C GLU A 74 28.52 4.93 -9.94
N PHE A 75 29.40 5.52 -9.13
CA PHE A 75 29.01 6.20 -7.90
C PHE A 75 28.70 7.69 -8.07
N LEU A 76 29.32 8.36 -9.05
CA LEU A 76 29.14 9.80 -9.25
C LEU A 76 28.26 10.14 -10.45
N ILE A 77 28.10 9.21 -11.40
CA ILE A 77 27.31 9.44 -12.62
C ILE A 77 26.09 8.52 -12.66
N VAL A 78 26.27 7.23 -12.94
CA VAL A 78 25.18 6.29 -13.23
C VAL A 78 24.18 6.22 -12.07
N GLY A 79 24.63 5.84 -10.88
CA GLY A 79 23.77 5.74 -9.69
C GLY A 79 23.00 7.04 -9.41
N PRO A 80 23.68 8.19 -9.26
CA PRO A 80 23.01 9.48 -9.00
C PRO A 80 22.05 9.93 -10.11
N VAL A 81 22.46 9.86 -11.38
CA VAL A 81 21.67 10.34 -12.52
C VAL A 81 20.38 9.54 -12.66
N GLU A 82 20.46 8.22 -12.58
CA GLU A 82 19.28 7.37 -12.76
C GLU A 82 18.32 7.46 -11.58
N GLU A 83 18.82 7.45 -10.35
CA GLU A 83 17.96 7.57 -9.17
C GLU A 83 17.32 8.96 -9.08
N PHE A 84 18.04 10.02 -9.42
CA PHE A 84 17.48 11.37 -9.51
C PHE A 84 16.39 11.47 -10.59
N SER A 85 16.62 10.87 -11.75
CA SER A 85 15.70 10.88 -12.89
C SER A 85 14.39 10.12 -12.59
N LYS A 86 14.47 8.96 -11.93
CA LYS A 86 13.28 8.25 -11.43
C LYS A 86 12.56 9.08 -10.37
N PHE A 87 13.32 9.64 -9.42
CA PHE A 87 12.79 10.43 -8.32
C PHE A 87 12.01 11.66 -8.82
N ILE A 88 12.56 12.45 -9.76
CA ILE A 88 11.90 13.69 -10.21
C ILE A 88 10.57 13.40 -10.90
N ILE A 89 10.52 12.36 -11.74
CA ILE A 89 9.28 11.93 -12.40
C ILE A 89 8.26 11.45 -11.37
N PHE A 90 8.68 10.60 -10.44
CA PHE A 90 7.82 10.17 -9.34
C PHE A 90 7.28 11.36 -8.53
N PHE A 91 8.15 12.28 -8.14
CA PHE A 91 7.84 13.39 -7.26
C PHE A 91 6.86 14.37 -7.92
N LEU A 92 7.12 14.77 -9.16
CA LEU A 92 6.23 15.66 -9.91
C LEU A 92 4.87 15.00 -10.18
N PHE A 93 4.88 13.74 -10.62
CA PHE A 93 3.65 13.04 -10.98
C PHE A 93 2.76 12.72 -9.77
N SER A 94 3.35 12.31 -8.65
CA SER A 94 2.61 12.07 -7.39
C SER A 94 1.98 13.34 -6.81
N ARG A 95 2.64 14.49 -6.94
CA ARG A 95 2.08 15.80 -6.57
C ARG A 95 0.90 16.17 -7.46
N LYS A 96 0.99 15.94 -8.77
CA LYS A 96 -0.09 16.20 -9.72
C LYS A 96 -1.29 15.28 -9.49
N LEU A 97 -1.07 13.97 -9.35
CA LEU A 97 -2.15 12.98 -9.28
C LEU A 97 -2.84 12.92 -7.92
N LYS A 98 -2.19 13.35 -6.83
CA LYS A 98 -2.70 13.28 -5.44
C LYS A 98 -3.25 11.89 -5.12
N SER A 99 -2.54 10.85 -5.57
CA SER A 99 -2.96 9.44 -5.56
C SER A 99 -2.72 8.72 -4.24
N THR A 100 -1.84 9.24 -3.39
CA THR A 100 -1.43 8.63 -2.12
C THR A 100 -2.56 8.64 -1.11
N ARG A 101 -3.05 7.46 -0.73
CA ARG A 101 -4.12 7.27 0.27
C ARG A 101 -3.55 6.79 1.60
N GLU A 102 -2.47 6.02 1.58
CA GLU A 102 -1.74 5.56 2.76
C GLU A 102 -0.22 5.51 2.51
N PRO A 103 0.63 5.47 3.57
CA PRO A 103 2.08 5.58 3.43
C PRO A 103 2.71 4.58 2.45
N ILE A 104 2.24 3.33 2.45
CA ILE A 104 2.71 2.28 1.53
C ILE A 104 2.48 2.63 0.05
N ASP A 105 1.48 3.45 -0.28
CA ASP A 105 1.23 3.85 -1.66
C ASP A 105 2.42 4.62 -2.26
N VAL A 106 3.19 5.33 -1.43
CA VAL A 106 4.35 6.12 -1.85
C VAL A 106 5.43 5.19 -2.42
N ILE A 107 5.81 4.15 -1.68
CA ILE A 107 6.84 3.20 -2.12
C ILE A 107 6.37 2.32 -3.29
N LEU A 108 5.08 1.96 -3.36
CA LEU A 108 4.57 1.18 -4.49
C LEU A 108 4.51 2.02 -5.79
N GLN A 109 4.15 3.30 -5.68
CA GLN A 109 4.16 4.23 -6.81
C GLN A 109 5.58 4.55 -7.29
N ALA A 110 6.54 4.69 -6.36
CA ALA A 110 7.95 4.80 -6.67
C ALA A 110 8.49 3.55 -7.36
N GLY A 111 8.17 2.37 -6.82
CA GLY A 111 8.52 1.09 -7.43
C GLY A 111 7.94 0.94 -8.85
N ALA A 112 6.73 1.41 -9.11
CA ALA A 112 6.19 1.40 -10.47
C ALA A 112 6.99 2.29 -11.45
N VAL A 113 7.49 3.44 -11.00
CA VAL A 113 8.38 4.30 -11.81
C VAL A 113 9.73 3.61 -12.05
N ALA A 114 10.32 3.05 -11.00
CA ALA A 114 11.60 2.34 -11.10
C ALA A 114 11.51 1.09 -11.98
N LEU A 115 10.39 0.37 -11.94
CA LEU A 115 10.12 -0.77 -12.81
C LEU A 115 10.02 -0.36 -14.28
N ALA A 116 9.43 0.80 -14.57
CA ALA A 116 9.37 1.33 -15.93
C ALA A 116 10.76 1.68 -16.46
N PHE A 117 11.60 2.30 -15.62
CA PHE A 117 13.00 2.55 -15.94
C PHE A 117 13.75 1.24 -16.23
N ALA A 118 13.68 0.27 -15.32
CA ALA A 118 14.30 -1.05 -15.48
C ALA A 118 13.82 -1.79 -16.74
N THR A 119 12.57 -1.56 -17.17
CA THR A 119 12.05 -2.13 -18.42
C THR A 119 12.79 -1.54 -19.63
N VAL A 120 12.97 -0.22 -19.69
CA VAL A 120 13.68 0.41 -20.81
C VAL A 120 15.16 0.02 -20.81
N GLU A 121 15.77 -0.01 -19.62
CA GLU A 121 17.14 -0.45 -19.45
C GLU A 121 17.33 -1.90 -19.93
N ASN A 122 16.46 -2.83 -19.53
CA ASN A 122 16.55 -4.22 -20.00
C ASN A 122 16.36 -4.37 -21.51
N ILE A 123 15.49 -3.57 -22.13
CA ILE A 123 15.36 -3.55 -23.60
C ILE A 123 16.68 -3.12 -24.24
N PHE A 124 17.31 -2.06 -23.72
CA PHE A 124 18.60 -1.59 -24.19
C PHE A 124 19.66 -2.69 -24.05
N TYR A 125 19.83 -3.26 -22.85
CA TYR A 125 20.76 -4.37 -22.60
C TYR A 125 20.52 -5.57 -23.51
N GLY A 126 19.26 -5.94 -23.74
CA GLY A 126 18.90 -7.06 -24.61
C GLY A 126 19.37 -6.92 -26.05
N THR A 127 19.73 -5.72 -26.51
CA THR A 127 20.29 -5.52 -27.85
C THR A 127 21.73 -5.98 -27.99
N PHE A 128 22.47 -6.13 -26.89
CA PHE A 128 23.90 -6.51 -26.88
C PHE A 128 24.25 -7.70 -25.98
N VAL A 129 23.33 -8.20 -25.14
CA VAL A 129 23.55 -9.39 -24.30
C VAL A 129 22.75 -10.61 -24.77
N HIS A 130 23.20 -11.81 -24.38
CA HIS A 130 22.45 -13.05 -24.62
C HIS A 130 21.10 -13.05 -23.88
N PRO A 131 20.03 -13.64 -24.47
CA PRO A 131 18.69 -13.66 -23.86
C PRO A 131 18.63 -14.24 -22.44
N ASP A 132 19.49 -15.21 -22.10
CA ASP A 132 19.53 -15.81 -20.77
C ASP A 132 19.89 -14.80 -19.67
N ILE A 133 20.66 -13.76 -20.01
CA ILE A 133 21.03 -12.69 -19.09
C ILE A 133 19.81 -11.83 -18.77
N LEU A 134 18.87 -11.65 -19.70
CA LEU A 134 17.66 -10.86 -19.47
C LEU A 134 16.80 -11.43 -18.34
N PHE A 135 16.73 -12.76 -18.22
CA PHE A 135 16.02 -13.38 -17.11
C PHE A 135 16.62 -12.99 -15.76
N PHE A 136 17.94 -13.08 -15.62
CA PHE A 136 18.62 -12.69 -14.39
C PHE A 136 18.54 -11.20 -14.10
N ARG A 137 18.52 -10.35 -15.13
CA ARG A 137 18.29 -8.91 -14.96
C ARG A 137 16.90 -8.59 -14.43
N TRP A 138 15.87 -9.28 -14.91
CA TRP A 138 14.51 -9.14 -14.34
C TRP A 138 14.39 -9.67 -12.92
N LEU A 139 15.21 -10.65 -12.54
CA LEU A 139 15.22 -11.17 -11.18
C LEU A 139 16.03 -10.30 -10.21
N PHE A 140 17.19 -9.79 -10.63
CA PHE A 140 18.12 -9.09 -9.76
C PHE A 140 18.13 -7.58 -10.00
N CYS A 141 18.44 -7.12 -11.22
CA CYS A 141 18.51 -5.68 -11.53
C CYS A 141 17.15 -4.98 -11.30
N ALA A 142 16.04 -5.55 -11.79
CA ALA A 142 14.71 -4.97 -11.59
C ALA A 142 14.33 -4.93 -10.10
N THR A 143 14.69 -5.94 -9.31
CA THR A 143 14.48 -5.90 -7.85
C THR A 143 15.36 -4.87 -7.15
N GLY A 144 16.58 -4.66 -7.63
CA GLY A 144 17.47 -3.58 -7.20
C GLY A 144 16.81 -2.22 -7.38
N HIS A 145 16.33 -1.91 -8.59
CA HIS A 145 15.59 -0.67 -8.89
C HIS A 145 14.38 -0.46 -7.97
N LEU A 146 13.60 -1.51 -7.71
CA LEU A 146 12.49 -1.46 -6.74
C LEU A 146 12.98 -1.18 -5.30
N ALA A 147 14.11 -1.76 -4.91
CA ALA A 147 14.68 -1.60 -3.58
C ALA A 147 15.28 -0.20 -3.38
N TYR A 148 16.08 0.30 -4.32
CA TYR A 148 16.69 1.63 -4.26
C TYR A 148 15.62 2.73 -4.23
N SER A 149 14.61 2.61 -5.09
CA SER A 149 13.50 3.57 -5.13
C SER A 149 12.68 3.62 -3.84
N SER A 150 12.62 2.53 -3.08
CA SER A 150 11.94 2.49 -1.78
C SER A 150 12.60 3.42 -0.75
N ILE A 151 13.91 3.67 -0.87
CA ILE A 151 14.69 4.49 0.06
C ILE A 151 14.25 5.96 -0.05
N TRP A 152 14.41 6.58 -1.22
CA TRP A 152 13.99 7.98 -1.37
C TRP A 152 12.47 8.15 -1.25
N ALA A 153 11.68 7.13 -1.60
CA ALA A 153 10.23 7.14 -1.44
C ALA A 153 9.82 7.12 0.05
N PHE A 154 10.57 6.45 0.91
CA PHE A 154 10.33 6.45 2.35
C PHE A 154 10.43 7.86 2.94
N TYR A 155 11.45 8.64 2.54
CA TYR A 155 11.62 10.02 3.01
C TYR A 155 10.53 10.97 2.46
N CYS A 156 9.98 10.70 1.27
CA CYS A 156 8.83 11.45 0.74
C CYS A 156 7.60 11.43 1.66
N ILE A 157 7.47 10.42 2.51
CA ILE A 157 6.36 10.26 3.45
C ILE A 157 6.36 11.39 4.48
N ALA A 158 7.53 11.88 4.91
CA ALA A 158 7.63 13.00 5.85
C ALA A 158 6.98 14.27 5.29
N VAL A 159 7.17 14.58 3.99
CA VAL A 159 6.50 15.73 3.35
C VAL A 159 5.03 15.45 3.09
N TYR A 160 4.66 14.21 2.77
CA TYR A 160 3.29 13.90 2.42
C TYR A 160 2.39 13.85 3.64
N TYR A 161 2.89 13.38 4.79
CA TYR A 161 2.15 13.16 6.02
C TYR A 161 2.54 14.07 7.19
N GLY A 162 3.59 14.89 7.05
CA GLY A 162 3.93 15.93 8.02
C GLY A 162 2.80 16.95 8.21
N ASN A 163 2.62 17.43 9.44
CA ASN A 163 1.64 18.48 9.75
C ASN A 163 1.96 19.76 8.96
N ASN A 164 0.92 20.53 8.58
CA ASN A 164 1.08 21.75 7.77
C ASN A 164 2.00 22.81 8.42
N SER A 165 2.13 22.83 9.75
CA SER A 165 3.09 23.69 10.47
C SER A 165 4.54 23.25 10.34
N ASN A 166 4.79 22.04 9.84
CA ASN A 166 6.10 21.39 9.82
C ASN A 166 6.58 21.05 8.39
N LYS A 167 6.01 21.68 7.34
CA LYS A 167 6.60 21.68 5.99
C LYS A 167 7.83 22.58 5.94
N SER A 168 8.77 22.33 6.85
CA SER A 168 10.03 23.04 6.96
C SER A 168 10.91 22.73 5.76
N ARG A 169 11.75 23.70 5.38
CA ARG A 169 12.84 23.54 4.40
C ARG A 169 13.64 22.26 4.65
N HIS A 170 13.80 21.88 5.93
CA HIS A 170 14.41 20.64 6.38
C HIS A 170 13.81 19.36 5.76
N ASN A 171 12.48 19.25 5.65
CA ASN A 171 11.86 18.04 5.11
C ASN A 171 12.13 17.84 3.61
N TYR A 172 12.25 18.93 2.85
CA TYR A 172 12.62 18.85 1.44
C TYR A 172 14.10 18.50 1.26
N LEU A 173 14.96 19.05 2.12
CA LEU A 173 16.38 18.65 2.16
C LEU A 173 16.51 17.16 2.44
N LEU A 174 15.79 16.61 3.43
CA LEU A 174 15.81 15.18 3.72
C LEU A 174 15.43 14.32 2.50
N ILE A 175 14.45 14.75 1.69
CA ILE A 175 14.08 14.02 0.47
C ILE A 175 15.22 14.07 -0.55
N ILE A 176 15.79 15.24 -0.82
CA ILE A 176 16.89 15.36 -1.78
C ILE A 176 18.09 14.53 -1.32
N PHE A 177 18.45 14.62 -0.04
CA PHE A 177 19.56 13.85 0.51
C PHE A 177 19.31 12.34 0.55
N SER A 178 18.04 11.89 0.53
CA SER A 178 17.72 10.47 0.47
C SER A 178 18.04 9.80 -0.87
N ILE A 179 18.33 10.57 -1.92
CA ILE A 179 18.78 10.05 -3.21
C ILE A 179 20.19 9.49 -3.10
N PHE A 180 21.09 10.12 -2.31
CA PHE A 180 22.48 9.67 -2.16
C PHE A 180 22.64 8.21 -1.69
N PRO A 181 21.98 7.74 -0.62
CA PRO A 181 22.11 6.34 -0.22
C PRO A 181 21.52 5.36 -1.26
N ALA A 182 20.48 5.76 -2.00
CA ALA A 182 19.93 4.95 -3.09
C ALA A 182 20.91 4.86 -4.27
N ALA A 183 21.44 6.00 -4.70
CA ALA A 183 22.45 6.13 -5.75
C ALA A 183 23.72 5.36 -5.41
N PHE A 184 24.19 5.44 -4.16
CA PHE A 184 25.35 4.69 -3.69
C PHE A 184 25.14 3.18 -3.77
N LEU A 185 24.00 2.67 -3.31
CA LEU A 185 23.71 1.23 -3.38
C LEU A 185 23.53 0.74 -4.81
N HIS A 186 23.02 1.59 -5.69
CA HIS A 186 22.91 1.31 -7.12
C HIS A 186 24.30 1.27 -7.78
N GLY A 187 25.10 2.32 -7.63
CA GLY A 187 26.48 2.36 -8.15
C GLY A 187 27.33 1.22 -7.59
N LEU A 188 27.19 0.89 -6.31
CA LEU A 188 27.88 -0.26 -5.70
C LEU A 188 27.47 -1.59 -6.35
N TYR A 189 26.21 -1.74 -6.76
CA TYR A 189 25.77 -2.95 -7.45
C TYR A 189 26.40 -3.08 -8.83
N ASN A 190 26.37 -2.02 -9.64
CA ASN A 190 26.97 -2.00 -10.96
C ASN A 190 28.49 -2.18 -10.89
N PHE A 191 29.17 -1.44 -10.01
CA PHE A 191 30.60 -1.57 -9.77
C PHE A 191 31.00 -3.01 -9.43
N MET A 192 30.23 -3.72 -8.59
CA MET A 192 30.51 -5.12 -8.30
C MET A 192 30.40 -6.02 -9.54
N LEU A 193 29.48 -5.71 -10.46
CA LEU A 193 29.38 -6.42 -11.74
C LEU A 193 30.58 -6.09 -12.65
N ASP A 194 30.99 -4.83 -12.73
CA ASP A 194 32.14 -4.39 -13.53
C ASP A 194 33.45 -5.02 -13.05
N MET A 195 33.60 -5.19 -11.74
CA MET A 195 34.73 -5.88 -11.14
C MET A 195 34.70 -7.41 -11.35
N GLY A 196 33.67 -7.95 -11.98
CA GLY A 196 33.49 -9.40 -12.14
C GLY A 196 33.16 -10.12 -10.83
N LEU A 197 32.50 -9.44 -9.88
CA LEU A 197 32.13 -9.94 -8.55
C LEU A 197 30.60 -10.13 -8.44
N PRO A 198 30.00 -11.11 -9.15
CA PRO A 198 28.55 -11.31 -9.14
C PRO A 198 28.00 -11.68 -7.76
N LEU A 199 28.78 -12.38 -6.92
CA LEU A 199 28.39 -12.66 -5.53
C LEU A 199 28.34 -11.38 -4.68
N GLY A 200 29.23 -10.42 -4.96
CA GLY A 200 29.20 -9.09 -4.34
C GLY A 200 27.94 -8.32 -4.75
N ALA A 201 27.60 -8.31 -6.04
CA ALA A 201 26.39 -7.69 -6.55
C ALA A 201 25.10 -8.33 -5.95
N LEU A 202 25.08 -9.67 -5.80
CA LEU A 202 23.99 -10.37 -5.12
C LEU A 202 23.87 -10.00 -3.64
N LEU A 203 25.00 -9.84 -2.94
CA LEU A 203 25.00 -9.40 -1.55
C LEU A 203 24.44 -7.97 -1.41
N VAL A 204 24.85 -7.06 -2.29
CA VAL A 204 24.30 -5.68 -2.34
C VAL A 204 22.80 -5.71 -2.58
N SER A 205 22.33 -6.52 -3.53
CA SER A 205 20.90 -6.71 -3.82
C SER A 205 20.14 -7.24 -2.61
N ALA A 206 20.69 -8.24 -1.90
CA ALA A 206 20.07 -8.82 -0.71
C ALA A 206 19.95 -7.80 0.44
N ILE A 207 20.98 -6.97 0.64
CA ILE A 207 20.97 -5.89 1.64
C ILE A 207 19.91 -4.85 1.28
N ALA A 208 19.88 -4.40 0.02
CA ALA A 208 18.91 -3.42 -0.46
C ALA A 208 17.47 -3.94 -0.33
N LEU A 209 17.22 -5.21 -0.69
CA LEU A 209 15.91 -5.84 -0.55
C LEU A 209 15.48 -6.01 0.91
N SER A 210 16.43 -6.35 1.79
CA SER A 210 16.16 -6.44 3.23
C SER A 210 15.76 -5.08 3.81
N LEU A 211 16.45 -4.01 3.41
CA LEU A 211 16.10 -2.64 3.77
C LEU A 211 14.71 -2.25 3.24
N ALA A 212 14.44 -2.51 1.96
CA ALA A 212 13.16 -2.24 1.33
C ALA A 212 12.00 -2.99 2.02
N TYR A 213 12.24 -4.24 2.42
CA TYR A 213 11.28 -5.03 3.19
C TYR A 213 11.05 -4.45 4.59
N CYS A 214 12.10 -4.03 5.29
CA CYS A 214 11.98 -3.34 6.58
C CYS A 214 11.14 -2.06 6.46
N ILE A 215 11.42 -1.23 5.44
CA ILE A 215 10.64 -0.04 5.10
C ILE A 215 9.17 -0.43 4.88
N TYR A 216 8.90 -1.40 4.00
CA TYR A 216 7.56 -1.89 3.71
C TYR A 216 6.80 -2.31 4.99
N ARG A 217 7.44 -3.05 5.89
CA ARG A 217 6.84 -3.49 7.16
C ARG A 217 6.54 -2.33 8.10
N ILE A 218 7.41 -1.31 8.17
CA ILE A 218 7.17 -0.09 8.94
C ILE A 218 5.94 0.65 8.39
N LEU A 219 5.82 0.78 7.06
CA LEU A 219 4.72 1.50 6.43
C LEU A 219 3.36 0.79 6.56
N LEU A 220 3.35 -0.54 6.59
CA LEU A 220 2.15 -1.29 6.92
C LEU A 220 1.66 -1.03 8.35
N LYS A 221 2.58 -0.83 9.30
CA LYS A 221 2.23 -0.51 10.70
C LYS A 221 1.74 0.92 10.89
N THR A 222 2.08 1.85 10.00
CA THR A 222 1.60 3.24 10.06
C THR A 222 0.34 3.48 9.21
N SER A 223 -0.10 2.46 8.48
CA SER A 223 -1.30 2.48 7.65
C SER A 223 -2.58 2.75 8.46
N PRO A 224 -3.48 3.65 7.98
CA PRO A 224 -4.83 3.76 8.55
C PRO A 224 -5.71 2.54 8.28
N TYR A 225 -5.29 1.67 7.36
CA TYR A 225 -5.92 0.40 7.05
C TYR A 225 -5.30 -0.77 7.82
N ARG A 226 -4.41 -0.54 8.78
CA ARG A 226 -3.94 -1.60 9.68
C ARG A 226 -5.11 -2.15 10.51
N LEU A 227 -4.98 -3.41 10.92
CA LEU A 227 -5.97 -4.06 11.76
C LEU A 227 -5.73 -3.64 13.21
N PHE A 228 -6.73 -2.99 13.80
CA PHE A 228 -6.76 -2.61 15.20
C PHE A 228 -7.63 -3.61 15.97
N THR A 229 -7.24 -3.89 17.20
CA THR A 229 -8.08 -4.59 18.17
C THR A 229 -9.12 -3.63 18.77
N PRO A 230 -10.26 -4.13 19.30
CA PRO A 230 -11.26 -3.27 19.96
C PRO A 230 -10.66 -2.41 21.08
N ALA A 231 -9.75 -2.98 21.88
CA ALA A 231 -9.01 -2.28 22.93
C ALA A 231 -8.22 -1.05 22.43
N GLU A 232 -7.78 -1.03 21.17
CA GLU A 232 -7.05 0.09 20.57
C GLU A 232 -7.98 1.21 20.03
N TYR A 233 -9.28 1.22 20.36
CA TYR A 233 -10.25 2.17 19.79
C TYR A 233 -9.82 3.65 19.88
N LYS A 234 -9.18 4.04 21.01
CA LYS A 234 -8.67 5.39 21.25
C LYS A 234 -7.64 5.83 20.20
N GLN A 235 -6.83 4.88 19.71
CA GLN A 235 -5.86 5.11 18.63
C GLN A 235 -6.47 4.88 17.24
N ALA A 236 -7.33 3.86 17.10
CA ALA A 236 -7.89 3.44 15.81
C ALA A 236 -8.75 4.55 15.16
N ILE A 237 -9.66 5.15 15.93
CA ILE A 237 -10.59 6.17 15.43
C ILE A 237 -9.86 7.38 14.81
N PRO A 238 -8.94 8.08 15.52
CA PRO A 238 -8.28 9.26 14.95
C PRO A 238 -7.43 8.92 13.72
N VAL A 239 -6.73 7.78 13.74
CA VAL A 239 -5.91 7.33 12.60
C VAL A 239 -6.80 7.07 11.37
N MET A 240 -7.93 6.38 11.53
CA MET A 240 -8.86 6.12 10.42
C MET A 240 -9.53 7.40 9.91
N LEU A 241 -9.87 8.35 10.79
CA LEU A 241 -10.39 9.66 10.40
C LEU A 241 -9.37 10.44 9.56
N GLN A 242 -8.08 10.40 9.95
CA GLN A 242 -7.00 10.98 9.14
C GLN A 242 -6.88 10.29 7.78
N GLY A 243 -7.00 8.96 7.74
CA GLY A 243 -7.05 8.18 6.50
C GLY A 243 -8.20 8.62 5.58
N LEU A 244 -9.39 8.86 6.15
CA LEU A 244 -10.56 9.34 5.39
C LEU A 244 -10.38 10.76 4.83
N LYS A 245 -9.54 11.62 5.42
CA LYS A 245 -9.19 12.90 4.79
C LYS A 245 -8.50 12.69 3.44
N ARG A 246 -7.72 11.61 3.30
CA ARG A 246 -7.03 11.24 2.05
C ARG A 246 -7.86 10.34 1.15
N ASN A 247 -8.71 9.48 1.68
CA ASN A 247 -9.61 8.63 0.90
C ASN A 247 -11.06 8.71 1.43
N PRO A 248 -11.80 9.80 1.16
CA PRO A 248 -13.15 9.99 1.72
C PRO A 248 -14.14 8.88 1.31
N GLY A 249 -13.94 8.31 0.12
CA GLY A 249 -14.73 7.22 -0.43
C GLY A 249 -14.29 5.82 -0.01
N SER A 250 -13.41 5.67 0.98
CA SER A 250 -12.99 4.35 1.45
C SER A 250 -14.15 3.61 2.13
N VAL A 251 -14.63 2.54 1.52
CA VAL A 251 -15.63 1.66 2.13
C VAL A 251 -15.01 0.91 3.29
N VAL A 252 -13.73 0.50 3.17
CA VAL A 252 -13.00 -0.21 4.21
C VAL A 252 -12.88 0.64 5.48
N LEU A 253 -12.40 1.90 5.37
CA LEU A 253 -12.22 2.77 6.53
C LEU A 253 -13.57 3.17 7.15
N ASN A 254 -14.56 3.57 6.34
CA ASN A 254 -15.88 3.93 6.88
C ASN A 254 -16.55 2.74 7.60
N ARG A 255 -16.44 1.52 7.06
CA ARG A 255 -16.98 0.31 7.70
C ARG A 255 -16.28 0.01 9.03
N ARG A 256 -14.95 0.12 9.08
CA ARG A 256 -14.19 -0.14 10.32
C ARG A 256 -14.46 0.92 11.39
N LEU A 257 -14.51 2.20 11.01
CA LEU A 257 -14.94 3.29 11.89
C LEU A 257 -16.34 3.04 12.45
N ALA A 258 -17.27 2.56 11.62
CA ALA A 258 -18.62 2.23 12.10
C ALA A 258 -18.62 1.13 13.16
N LEU A 259 -17.77 0.10 13.02
CA LEU A 259 -17.61 -0.94 14.03
C LEU A 259 -17.00 -0.39 15.33
N PHE A 260 -16.01 0.50 15.24
CA PHE A 260 -15.44 1.16 16.42
C PHE A 260 -16.44 2.09 17.11
N TYR A 261 -17.26 2.83 16.38
CA TYR A 261 -18.33 3.63 16.99
C TYR A 261 -19.44 2.77 17.58
N LEU A 262 -19.70 1.59 17.01
CA LEU A 262 -20.61 0.62 17.62
C LEU A 262 -20.04 0.11 18.96
N HIS A 263 -18.73 -0.15 19.01
CA HIS A 263 -18.01 -0.57 20.22
C HIS A 263 -17.99 0.50 21.32
N THR A 264 -17.93 1.79 20.96
CA THR A 264 -17.92 2.91 21.92
C THR A 264 -19.31 3.45 22.25
N GLY A 265 -20.40 2.81 21.82
CA GLY A 265 -21.78 3.28 22.07
C GLY A 265 -22.24 4.47 21.21
N ASP A 266 -21.38 4.96 20.30
CA ASP A 266 -21.62 6.12 19.42
C ASP A 266 -22.47 5.72 18.19
N TYR A 267 -23.66 5.12 18.39
CA TYR A 267 -24.46 4.50 17.33
C TYR A 267 -24.84 5.46 16.18
N ARG A 268 -25.11 6.73 16.50
CA ARG A 268 -25.39 7.77 15.50
C ARG A 268 -24.21 7.99 14.55
N LYS A 269 -22.97 8.03 15.07
CA LYS A 269 -21.76 8.15 14.23
C LYS A 269 -21.55 6.87 13.42
N SER A 270 -21.80 5.70 14.01
CA SER A 270 -21.76 4.41 13.31
C SER A 270 -22.67 4.41 12.08
N LEU A 271 -23.96 4.77 12.27
CA LEU A 271 -24.94 4.86 11.19
C LEU A 271 -24.51 5.86 10.09
N LYS A 272 -23.97 7.02 10.47
CA LYS A 272 -23.45 8.03 9.51
C LYS A 272 -22.36 7.46 8.59
N HIS A 273 -21.43 6.69 9.14
CA HIS A 273 -20.37 6.05 8.34
C HIS A 273 -20.90 4.90 7.48
N LEU A 274 -21.88 4.13 7.97
CA LEU A 274 -22.52 3.06 7.20
C LEU A 274 -23.33 3.59 6.02
N GLU A 275 -23.97 4.76 6.16
CA GLU A 275 -24.61 5.44 5.03
C GLU A 275 -23.61 5.84 3.94
N ARG A 276 -22.40 6.28 4.31
CA ARG A 276 -21.33 6.55 3.34
C ARG A 276 -20.93 5.28 2.58
N CYS A 277 -20.80 4.15 3.29
CA CYS A 277 -20.54 2.86 2.64
C CYS A 277 -21.67 2.47 1.69
N ARG A 278 -22.94 2.67 2.09
CA ARG A 278 -24.11 2.33 1.27
C ARG A 278 -24.17 3.12 -0.04
N LYS A 279 -23.77 4.39 -0.04
CA LYS A 279 -23.71 5.21 -1.27
C LYS A 279 -22.77 4.60 -2.33
N ILE A 280 -21.70 3.94 -1.91
CA ILE A 280 -20.67 3.38 -2.80
C ILE A 280 -20.96 1.92 -3.13
N SER A 281 -21.53 1.17 -2.19
CA SER A 281 -21.86 -0.24 -2.37
C SER A 281 -23.26 -0.54 -1.84
N PRO A 282 -24.32 -0.13 -2.57
CA PRO A 282 -25.72 -0.22 -2.09
C PRO A 282 -26.19 -1.64 -1.79
N ASN A 283 -25.57 -2.64 -2.42
CA ASN A 283 -25.95 -4.05 -2.31
C ASN A 283 -25.03 -4.86 -1.39
N ASN A 284 -24.10 -4.23 -0.69
CA ASN A 284 -23.21 -4.94 0.22
C ASN A 284 -23.98 -5.45 1.46
N ALA A 285 -24.25 -6.75 1.50
CA ALA A 285 -24.99 -7.41 2.57
C ALA A 285 -24.33 -7.22 3.94
N TYR A 286 -23.00 -7.37 4.02
CA TYR A 286 -22.24 -7.21 5.26
C TYR A 286 -22.37 -5.81 5.87
N VAL A 287 -22.28 -4.76 5.05
CA VAL A 287 -22.48 -3.36 5.50
C VAL A 287 -23.92 -3.14 5.98
N LYS A 288 -24.92 -3.70 5.29
CA LYS A 288 -26.33 -3.63 5.71
C LYS A 288 -26.55 -4.34 7.05
N SER A 289 -25.91 -5.48 7.28
CA SER A 289 -26.03 -6.19 8.55
C SER A 289 -25.39 -5.42 9.71
N ILE A 290 -24.26 -4.74 9.51
CA ILE A 290 -23.70 -3.84 10.54
C ILE A 290 -24.66 -2.68 10.82
N LYS A 291 -25.26 -2.10 9.76
CA LYS A 291 -26.25 -1.02 9.91
C LYS A 291 -27.46 -1.49 10.70
N ALA A 292 -27.92 -2.69 10.43
CA ALA A 292 -29.02 -3.30 11.14
C ALA A 292 -28.72 -3.42 12.64
N VAL A 293 -27.56 -3.96 13.01
CA VAL A 293 -27.12 -4.01 14.42
C VAL A 293 -27.05 -2.60 15.02
N ALA A 294 -26.46 -1.64 14.33
CA ALA A 294 -26.39 -0.26 14.82
C ALA A 294 -27.78 0.40 15.00
N LEU A 295 -28.78 0.03 14.18
CA LEU A 295 -30.17 0.48 14.37
C LEU A 295 -30.81 -0.14 15.61
N ILE A 296 -30.61 -1.44 15.85
CA ILE A 296 -31.12 -2.12 17.05
C ILE A 296 -30.54 -1.47 18.29
N MET A 297 -29.23 -1.23 18.31
CA MET A 297 -28.53 -0.59 19.43
C MET A 297 -28.93 0.88 19.62
N ASP A 298 -29.29 1.60 18.55
CA ASP A 298 -29.86 2.96 18.61
C ASP A 298 -31.36 2.97 19.01
N GLY A 299 -31.92 1.83 19.43
CA GLY A 299 -33.32 1.69 19.88
C GLY A 299 -34.36 1.48 18.77
N LYS A 300 -33.94 1.42 17.50
CA LYS A 300 -34.83 1.21 16.33
C LYS A 300 -34.94 -0.28 16.00
N ILE A 301 -35.42 -1.05 16.99
CA ILE A 301 -35.38 -2.53 17.00
C ILE A 301 -36.04 -3.13 15.76
N GLU A 302 -37.32 -2.86 15.50
CA GLU A 302 -38.08 -3.45 14.39
C GLU A 302 -37.42 -3.21 13.02
N ARG A 303 -37.02 -1.96 12.75
CA ARG A 303 -36.32 -1.60 11.50
C ARG A 303 -34.98 -2.30 11.39
N GLY A 304 -34.27 -2.44 12.50
CA GLY A 304 -33.01 -3.14 12.61
C GLY A 304 -33.16 -4.63 12.32
N GLU A 305 -34.08 -5.32 12.99
CA GLU A 305 -34.32 -6.76 12.82
C GLU A 305 -34.77 -7.12 11.40
N ASN A 306 -35.67 -6.33 10.82
CA ASN A 306 -36.11 -6.52 9.43
C ASN A 306 -34.93 -6.36 8.44
N LEU A 307 -34.10 -5.34 8.64
CA LEU A 307 -32.89 -5.16 7.82
C LEU A 307 -31.87 -6.28 8.05
N LEU A 308 -31.70 -6.75 9.28
CA LEU A 308 -30.76 -7.80 9.64
C LEU A 308 -31.17 -9.11 8.99
N SER A 309 -32.41 -9.56 9.14
CA SER A 309 -32.90 -10.81 8.56
C SER A 309 -32.79 -10.85 7.03
N ARG A 310 -33.06 -9.73 6.34
CA ARG A 310 -32.91 -9.63 4.87
C ARG A 310 -31.46 -9.59 4.42
N SER A 311 -30.60 -8.85 5.13
CA SER A 311 -29.19 -8.70 4.75
C SER A 311 -28.35 -9.91 5.11
N PHE A 312 -28.63 -10.53 6.26
CA PHE A 312 -27.90 -11.69 6.77
C PHE A 312 -28.09 -12.91 5.89
N ARG A 313 -29.32 -13.15 5.39
CA ARG A 313 -29.62 -14.24 4.42
C ARG A 313 -28.89 -14.09 3.08
N ARG A 314 -28.49 -12.88 2.70
CA ARG A 314 -27.73 -12.62 1.46
C ARG A 314 -26.23 -12.83 1.60
N MET A 315 -25.73 -13.11 2.81
CA MET A 315 -24.33 -13.44 3.04
C MET A 315 -24.10 -14.95 2.91
N ASP A 316 -23.02 -15.33 2.24
CA ASP A 316 -22.54 -16.71 2.23
C ASP A 316 -22.10 -17.17 3.63
N SER A 317 -21.93 -18.47 3.82
CA SER A 317 -21.58 -19.04 5.13
C SER A 317 -20.26 -18.47 5.70
N PRO A 318 -19.17 -18.30 4.93
CA PRO A 318 -17.96 -17.64 5.42
C PRO A 318 -18.19 -16.20 5.88
N ALA A 319 -18.92 -15.37 5.12
CA ALA A 319 -19.20 -13.99 5.50
C ALA A 319 -20.09 -13.90 6.73
N ARG A 320 -21.07 -14.80 6.88
CA ARG A 320 -21.92 -14.90 8.08
C ARG A 320 -21.09 -15.21 9.33
N TRP A 321 -20.16 -16.17 9.25
CA TRP A 321 -19.26 -16.49 10.36
C TRP A 321 -18.36 -15.30 10.73
N ILE A 322 -17.73 -14.66 9.74
CA ILE A 322 -16.89 -13.46 9.97
C ILE A 322 -17.71 -12.33 10.60
N PHE A 323 -18.95 -12.13 10.13
CA PHE A 323 -19.87 -11.14 10.68
C PHE A 323 -20.17 -11.42 12.16
N LYS A 324 -20.66 -12.61 12.49
CA LYS A 324 -20.97 -13.01 13.87
C LYS A 324 -19.76 -12.83 14.78
N ARG A 325 -18.60 -13.32 14.36
CA ARG A 325 -17.34 -13.19 15.12
C ARG A 325 -16.96 -11.72 15.37
N ASN A 326 -17.04 -10.87 14.35
CA ASN A 326 -16.67 -9.47 14.47
C ASN A 326 -17.67 -8.67 15.33
N ILE A 327 -18.98 -8.92 15.18
CA ILE A 327 -20.00 -8.24 16.00
C ILE A 327 -19.88 -8.68 17.46
N LYS A 328 -19.76 -9.99 17.73
CA LYS A 328 -19.52 -10.51 19.07
C LYS A 328 -18.33 -9.80 19.71
N ARG A 329 -17.19 -9.81 19.03
CA ARG A 329 -15.95 -9.17 19.50
C ARG A 329 -16.11 -7.66 19.77
N MET A 330 -16.79 -6.92 18.90
CA MET A 330 -16.99 -5.47 19.06
C MET A 330 -17.99 -5.12 20.17
N LEU A 331 -18.93 -6.01 20.50
CA LEU A 331 -19.95 -5.76 21.52
C LEU A 331 -19.61 -6.39 22.89
N SER A 332 -18.71 -7.37 22.93
CA SER A 332 -18.32 -8.08 24.15
C SER A 332 -17.09 -7.53 24.87
N ASP A 333 -16.18 -6.87 24.15
CA ASP A 333 -14.94 -6.33 24.73
C ASP A 333 -15.22 -5.02 25.50
N THR A 334 -14.61 -4.87 26.68
CA THR A 334 -14.82 -3.74 27.58
C THR A 334 -13.97 -2.52 27.19
N THR A 335 -14.59 -1.35 27.06
CA THR A 335 -13.94 -0.09 26.64
C THR A 335 -13.54 0.84 27.78
N ASP A 336 -14.21 0.73 28.93
CA ASP A 336 -13.98 1.43 30.22
C ASP A 336 -15.02 0.89 31.24
N GLY A 337 -14.69 0.84 32.53
CA GLY A 337 -15.51 0.27 33.60
C GLY A 337 -16.64 1.17 34.11
N SER A 338 -17.05 2.20 33.36
CA SER A 338 -18.07 3.15 33.79
C SER A 338 -19.45 2.48 33.99
N PRO A 339 -20.26 2.90 35.00
CA PRO A 339 -21.55 2.27 35.30
C PRO A 339 -22.54 2.29 34.13
N GLN A 340 -22.57 3.38 33.38
CA GLN A 340 -23.44 3.55 32.21
C GLN A 340 -23.07 2.56 31.10
N MET A 341 -21.78 2.35 30.89
CA MET A 341 -21.28 1.41 29.89
C MET A 341 -21.41 -0.05 30.33
N LYS A 342 -21.39 -0.33 31.64
CA LYS A 342 -21.73 -1.67 32.18
C LYS A 342 -23.19 -2.04 31.92
N ALA A 343 -24.11 -1.08 31.98
CA ALA A 343 -25.53 -1.31 31.67
C ALA A 343 -25.73 -1.56 30.16
N GLU A 344 -25.13 -0.73 29.29
CA GLU A 344 -25.12 -0.96 27.84
C GLU A 344 -24.48 -2.31 27.47
N GLN A 345 -23.42 -2.73 28.17
CA GLN A 345 -22.78 -4.03 27.97
C GLN A 345 -23.68 -5.21 28.31
N ARG A 346 -24.48 -5.13 29.38
CA ARG A 346 -25.44 -6.20 29.71
C ARG A 346 -26.45 -6.38 28.58
N TYR A 347 -26.97 -5.28 28.04
CA TYR A 347 -27.84 -5.32 26.87
C TYR A 347 -27.14 -5.86 25.62
N ASN A 348 -25.92 -5.40 25.33
CA ASN A 348 -25.12 -5.87 24.19
C ASN A 348 -24.83 -7.37 24.25
N ARG A 349 -24.46 -7.89 25.45
CA ARG A 349 -24.20 -9.31 25.66
C ARG A 349 -25.48 -10.12 25.50
N PHE A 350 -26.59 -9.66 26.08
CA PHE A 350 -27.91 -10.28 25.87
C PHE A 350 -28.29 -10.33 24.40
N PHE A 351 -28.13 -9.23 23.65
CA PHE A 351 -28.39 -9.20 22.22
C PHE A 351 -27.52 -10.21 21.45
N VAL A 352 -26.21 -10.25 21.71
CA VAL A 352 -25.31 -11.19 21.03
C VAL A 352 -25.67 -12.64 21.33
N ASP A 353 -25.94 -12.96 22.60
CA ASP A 353 -26.24 -14.31 23.03
C ASP A 353 -27.63 -14.76 22.58
N HIS A 354 -28.62 -13.87 22.57
CA HIS A 354 -29.99 -14.18 22.16
C HIS A 354 -30.16 -14.17 20.63
N PHE A 355 -29.71 -13.11 19.96
CA PHE A 355 -29.94 -12.94 18.52
C PHE A 355 -29.14 -13.96 17.67
N PHE A 356 -27.90 -14.28 18.06
CA PHE A 356 -27.07 -15.19 17.26
C PHE A 356 -27.22 -16.68 17.61
N SER A 357 -27.87 -17.02 18.72
CA SER A 357 -28.19 -18.41 19.11
C SER A 357 -29.46 -18.93 18.46
N TYR A 358 -30.49 -18.09 18.29
CA TYR A 358 -31.73 -18.45 17.59
C TYR A 358 -31.54 -18.69 16.08
N ASP A 359 -30.53 -18.06 15.48
CA ASP A 359 -30.24 -18.18 14.05
C ASP A 359 -29.65 -19.55 13.65
N THR A 360 -29.22 -20.36 14.63
CA THR A 360 -28.89 -21.78 14.42
C THR A 360 -30.14 -22.58 14.08
N ALA A 361 -31.30 -22.23 14.68
CA ALA A 361 -32.58 -22.91 14.46
C ALA A 361 -33.28 -22.49 13.15
N LEU A 362 -33.09 -21.24 12.69
CA LEU A 362 -33.64 -20.78 11.41
C LEU A 362 -32.89 -21.35 10.20
N SER A 363 -31.61 -21.72 10.37
CA SER A 363 -30.84 -22.38 9.30
C SER A 363 -31.17 -23.87 9.15
N THR A 364 -31.59 -24.54 10.23
CA THR A 364 -32.00 -25.95 10.21
C THR A 364 -33.47 -26.12 9.80
N ALA A 365 -34.34 -25.15 10.12
CA ALA A 365 -35.73 -25.17 9.68
C ALA A 365 -35.88 -25.10 8.14
N SER A 366 -35.02 -24.37 7.44
CA SER A 366 -35.05 -24.30 5.96
C SER A 366 -34.36 -25.48 5.25
N ILE A 367 -33.65 -26.35 5.98
CA ILE A 367 -33.03 -27.56 5.42
C ILE A 367 -33.98 -28.76 5.56
N ASN A 368 -34.95 -28.71 6.47
CA ASN A 368 -35.96 -29.76 6.67
C ASN A 368 -37.28 -29.52 5.92
N GLU A 369 -37.35 -28.50 5.06
CA GLU A 369 -38.52 -28.20 4.22
C GLU A 369 -38.25 -28.30 2.70
N ASN A 370 -37.17 -28.95 2.27
CA ASN A 370 -36.93 -29.27 0.85
C ASN A 370 -36.57 -30.74 0.65
#